data_AF-A0A7S3HL33-F1
#
_entry.id   AF-A0A7S3HL33-F1
#
_cell.length_a   1.000
_cell.length_b   1.000
_cell.length_c   1.000
_cell.angle_alpha   90.00
_cell.angle_beta   90.00
_cell.angle_gamma   90.00
#
_symmetry.space_group_name_H-M   'P 1'
#
loop_
_entity.id
_entity.type
_entity.pdbx_description
1 polymer ?
#
loop_
_entity_poly.entity_id
_entity_poly.type
_entity_poly.pdbx_seq_one_letter_code
_entity_poly.pdbx_strand_id
1 'polypeptide(L)'
;QFSYLWFIVVEDDDTSQSTTAQFSRGTKGSKGVAKKSVHTKKVSPYRKGMTLRQALAEGAKKPNMSRRSPSNVLIAFPVFDRCDSLVYIPTTLARLTNSDDMVGLKKLLTTYMHKDCVFSFHINIGNVMDFNQKSFLQLMAVSNTLEPDRIMCVHSTKVVENKIRATVYVKLTDNQYLYDLMSRTKPVADPMVASLCLQDRAARLKLYVHDELLPENIKQELAAHSDSTKDLSMYMQCDIVLTFDDMTKKITRLEMTYLVTSIHPVNTPQLNDASS
;
A
#
# COMPACT_ATOMS: atom_id res chain seq x y z
N GLN A 1 2.28 5.41 19.60
CA GLN A 1 1.72 6.70 19.13
C GLN A 1 2.29 7.00 17.75
N PHE A 2 1.55 6.70 16.68
CA PHE A 2 1.85 7.20 15.34
C PHE A 2 0.63 7.99 14.88
N SER A 3 0.71 9.31 15.06
CA SER A 3 -0.23 10.25 14.46
C SER A 3 0.47 10.88 13.27
N TYR A 4 -0.14 10.80 12.10
CA TYR A 4 -0.38 11.86 11.11
C TYR A 4 -0.83 11.17 9.82
N LEU A 5 -2.14 10.99 9.66
CA LEU A 5 -2.75 10.72 8.36
C LEU A 5 -3.54 11.97 7.95
N TRP A 6 -3.16 12.56 6.83
CA TRP A 6 -3.95 13.57 6.14
C TRP A 6 -4.77 12.84 5.08
N PHE A 7 -6.09 12.86 5.21
CA PHE A 7 -6.98 12.40 4.15
C PHE A 7 -7.27 13.59 3.22
N ILE A 8 -6.99 13.42 1.93
CA ILE A 8 -7.60 14.22 0.88
C ILE A 8 -8.65 13.31 0.27
N VAL A 9 -9.92 13.65 0.48
CA VAL A 9 -11.04 13.03 -0.22
C VAL A 9 -11.09 13.64 -1.61
N VAL A 10 -10.95 12.80 -2.64
CA VAL A 10 -11.27 13.15 -4.02
C VAL A 10 -12.53 12.38 -4.35
N GLU A 11 -13.63 13.09 -4.57
CA GLU A 11 -14.85 12.53 -5.16
C GLU A 11 -14.62 12.43 -6.67
N ASP A 12 -14.66 11.21 -7.22
CA ASP A 12 -14.74 10.99 -8.66
C ASP A 12 -16.19 10.66 -9.04
N ASP A 13 -16.79 11.54 -9.84
CA ASP A 13 -18.07 11.31 -10.53
C ASP A 13 -17.83 10.33 -11.67
N ASP A 14 -18.36 9.12 -11.55
CA ASP A 14 -18.45 8.16 -12.63
C ASP A 14 -19.64 8.48 -13.54
N THR A 15 -19.38 8.82 -14.80
CA THR A 15 -20.36 8.61 -15.87
C THR A 15 -19.64 8.25 -17.17
N SER A 16 -19.65 6.97 -17.49
CA SER A 16 -19.20 6.46 -18.79
C SER A 16 -20.41 6.09 -19.66
N GLN A 17 -20.57 6.78 -20.78
CA GLN A 17 -21.18 6.24 -21.99
C GLN A 17 -20.37 6.71 -23.20
N SER A 18 -19.76 5.75 -23.88
CA SER A 18 -19.01 5.93 -25.12
C SER A 18 -19.92 5.67 -26.31
N THR A 19 -20.23 6.71 -27.08
CA THR A 19 -20.66 6.59 -28.48
C THR A 19 -19.80 7.50 -29.36
N THR A 20 -19.33 6.89 -30.45
CA THR A 20 -18.39 7.44 -31.43
C THR A 20 -19.01 8.60 -32.22
N ALA A 21 -18.42 9.78 -32.16
CA ALA A 21 -18.63 10.83 -33.17
C ALA A 21 -17.38 11.73 -33.31
N GLN A 22 -16.91 11.87 -34.54
CA GLN A 22 -15.90 12.84 -34.95
C GLN A 22 -16.44 14.26 -34.77
N PHE A 23 -15.74 15.14 -34.04
CA PHE A 23 -15.93 16.58 -34.20
C PHE A 23 -14.63 17.37 -33.92
N SER A 24 -14.63 18.54 -34.56
CA SER A 24 -13.53 19.43 -34.94
C SER A 24 -12.84 20.19 -33.81
N ARG A 25 -11.62 20.65 -34.13
CA ARG A 25 -10.81 21.58 -33.34
C ARG A 25 -11.58 22.86 -32.99
N GLY A 26 -11.82 23.06 -31.69
CA GLY A 26 -12.23 24.34 -31.10
C GLY A 26 -11.32 24.69 -29.94
N THR A 27 -10.48 25.71 -30.12
CA THR A 27 -9.70 26.36 -29.06
C THR A 27 -10.65 27.17 -28.17
N LYS A 28 -10.77 26.82 -26.88
CA LYS A 28 -11.42 27.66 -25.86
C LYS A 28 -10.57 27.79 -24.61
N GLY A 29 -10.51 29.03 -24.12
CA GLY A 29 -9.57 29.55 -23.15
C GLY A 29 -9.72 28.99 -21.73
N SER A 30 -8.57 28.87 -21.08
CA SER A 30 -8.42 28.54 -19.68
C SER A 30 -8.88 29.72 -18.80
N LYS A 31 -9.99 29.52 -18.08
CA LYS A 31 -10.37 30.39 -16.96
C LYS A 31 -9.52 30.03 -15.75
N GLY A 32 -8.74 30.99 -15.25
CA GLY A 32 -7.88 30.84 -14.09
C GLY A 32 -8.66 30.59 -12.81
N VAL A 33 -8.35 29.49 -12.12
CA VAL A 33 -8.84 29.18 -10.78
C VAL A 33 -7.97 29.93 -9.77
N ALA A 34 -8.56 30.85 -9.02
CA ALA A 34 -7.89 31.60 -7.97
C ALA A 34 -7.51 30.67 -6.80
N LYS A 35 -6.20 30.45 -6.60
CA LYS A 35 -5.66 29.69 -5.47
C LYS A 35 -5.89 30.48 -4.17
N LYS A 36 -6.75 29.95 -3.28
CA LYS A 36 -6.88 30.43 -1.89
C LYS A 36 -5.55 30.18 -1.16
N SER A 37 -4.89 31.25 -0.70
CA SER A 37 -3.64 31.14 0.06
C SER A 37 -3.92 30.58 1.46
N VAL A 38 -3.37 29.42 1.78
CA VAL A 38 -3.38 28.86 3.14
C VAL A 38 -2.40 29.67 3.98
N HIS A 39 -2.93 30.46 4.92
CA HIS A 39 -2.14 31.18 5.92
C HIS A 39 -1.60 30.18 6.95
N THR A 40 -0.42 29.62 6.71
CA THR A 40 0.32 28.88 7.74
C THR A 40 0.76 29.88 8.81
N LYS A 41 0.26 29.71 10.04
CA LYS A 41 0.71 30.46 11.21
C LYS A 41 2.21 30.23 11.38
N LYS A 42 3.03 31.22 11.00
CA LYS A 42 4.47 31.23 11.25
C LYS A 42 4.67 31.17 12.76
N VAL A 43 5.01 30.00 13.28
CA VAL A 43 5.52 29.84 14.64
C VAL A 43 6.88 30.53 14.64
N SER A 44 6.89 31.79 15.07
CA SER A 44 8.10 32.59 15.24
C SER A 44 8.93 31.96 16.37
N PRO A 45 10.15 31.46 16.10
CA PRO A 45 11.03 30.90 17.14
C PRO A 45 11.64 32.00 18.03
N TYR A 46 11.32 33.27 17.79
CA TYR A 46 11.94 34.38 18.50
C TYR A 46 11.34 34.55 19.89
N ARG A 47 12.21 34.41 20.90
CA ARG A 47 11.89 34.75 22.28
C ARG A 47 11.61 36.26 22.36
N LYS A 48 10.52 36.63 23.02
CA LYS A 48 10.10 38.02 23.22
C LYS A 48 11.23 38.78 23.93
N GLY A 49 11.76 39.85 23.31
CA GLY A 49 12.87 40.64 23.83
C GLY A 49 14.23 40.43 23.14
N MET A 50 14.31 39.55 22.14
CA MET A 50 15.53 39.37 21.36
C MET A 50 15.71 40.50 20.34
N THR A 51 16.91 41.09 20.29
CA THR A 51 17.24 42.07 19.25
C THR A 51 17.42 41.39 17.89
N LEU A 52 17.12 42.10 16.79
CA LEU A 52 17.26 41.57 15.42
C LEU A 52 18.67 41.00 15.16
N ARG A 53 19.70 41.64 15.73
CA ARG A 53 21.09 41.21 15.60
C ARG A 53 21.37 39.88 16.32
N GLN A 54 20.75 39.65 17.48
CA GLN A 54 20.84 38.38 18.20
C GLN A 54 20.08 37.26 17.48
N ALA A 55 18.91 37.58 16.92
CA ALA A 55 18.13 36.64 16.12
C ALA A 55 18.90 36.15 14.88
N LEU A 56 19.56 37.08 14.16
CA LEU A 56 20.40 36.74 13.02
C LEU A 56 21.65 35.93 13.44
N ALA A 57 22.26 36.26 14.58
CA ALA A 57 23.40 35.52 15.11
C ALA A 57 23.04 34.09 15.56
N GLU A 58 21.84 33.88 16.12
CA GLU A 58 21.36 32.54 16.46
C GLU A 58 20.94 31.73 15.24
N GLY A 59 20.26 32.35 14.27
CA GLY A 59 19.93 31.70 12.99
C GLY A 59 21.15 31.35 12.14
N ALA A 60 22.27 32.08 12.32
CA ALA A 60 23.54 31.80 11.67
C ALA A 60 24.37 30.72 12.37
N LYS A 61 23.99 30.26 13.57
CA LYS A 61 24.64 29.09 14.18
C LYS A 61 24.29 27.87 13.35
N LYS A 62 25.27 27.41 12.56
CA LYS A 62 25.16 26.14 11.83
C LYS A 62 24.70 25.07 12.84
N PRO A 63 23.63 24.32 12.54
CA PRO A 63 23.15 23.28 13.44
C PRO A 63 24.33 22.37 13.80
N ASN A 64 24.57 22.16 15.09
CA ASN A 64 25.71 21.37 15.55
C ASN A 64 25.48 19.90 15.20
N MET A 65 25.91 19.51 14.00
CA MET A 65 25.74 18.16 13.46
C MET A 65 26.52 17.10 14.26
N SER A 66 27.50 17.51 15.09
CA SER A 66 28.35 16.59 15.87
C SER A 66 27.62 15.88 17.02
N ARG A 67 26.44 16.37 17.44
CA ARG A 67 25.63 15.74 18.49
C ARG A 67 24.60 14.75 17.97
N ARG A 68 24.46 14.59 16.66
CA ARG A 68 23.73 13.44 16.12
C ARG A 68 24.69 12.26 16.19
N SER A 69 24.30 11.22 16.92
CA SER A 69 24.97 9.93 16.83
C SER A 69 25.18 9.61 15.35
N PRO A 70 26.38 9.15 14.94
CA PRO A 70 26.65 8.79 13.56
C PRO A 70 25.84 7.53 13.23
N SER A 71 24.55 7.70 12.98
CA SER A 71 23.85 6.79 12.10
C SER A 71 24.45 7.10 10.73
N ASN A 72 25.28 6.20 10.21
CA ASN A 72 25.68 6.17 8.80
C ASN A 72 24.48 5.92 7.86
N VAL A 73 23.29 6.35 8.27
CA VAL A 73 22.02 6.23 7.58
C VAL A 73 21.82 7.56 6.87
N LEU A 74 22.15 7.57 5.58
CA LEU A 74 21.73 8.63 4.68
C LEU A 74 20.20 8.67 4.66
N ILE A 75 19.63 9.61 5.41
CA ILE A 75 18.19 9.89 5.37
C ILE A 75 17.96 10.79 4.16
N ALA A 76 17.77 10.18 2.99
CA ALA A 76 17.23 10.89 1.83
C ALA A 76 15.73 11.05 2.03
N PHE A 77 15.24 12.30 2.12
CA PHE A 77 13.81 12.55 1.99
C PHE A 77 13.44 12.36 0.52
N PRO A 78 12.62 11.34 0.19
CA PRO A 78 12.25 11.09 -1.20
C PRO A 78 11.47 12.28 -1.74
N VAL A 79 12.08 13.01 -2.68
CA VAL A 79 11.33 13.93 -3.54
C VAL A 79 10.64 13.05 -4.57
N PHE A 80 9.46 12.55 -4.23
CA PHE A 80 8.69 11.57 -5.00
C PHE A 80 8.42 11.95 -6.47
N ASP A 81 8.56 13.22 -6.83
CA ASP A 81 8.15 13.74 -8.14
C ASP A 81 9.09 13.40 -9.31
N ARG A 82 10.30 12.88 -9.10
CA ARG A 82 11.27 12.64 -10.19
C ARG A 82 12.09 11.36 -10.07
N CYS A 83 11.59 10.38 -9.34
CA CYS A 83 12.39 9.20 -9.05
C CYS A 83 12.15 8.07 -10.05
N ASP A 84 12.78 8.16 -11.23
CA ASP A 84 12.91 7.04 -12.20
C ASP A 84 13.71 5.84 -11.65
N SER A 85 14.10 5.87 -10.38
CA SER A 85 14.83 4.79 -9.73
C SER A 85 13.88 3.65 -9.36
N LEU A 86 14.22 2.44 -9.81
CA LEU A 86 13.52 1.19 -9.45
C LEU A 86 13.39 0.99 -7.93
N VAL A 87 14.26 1.62 -7.13
CA VAL A 87 14.25 1.56 -5.66
C VAL A 87 12.94 2.08 -5.06
N TYR A 88 12.21 2.94 -5.76
CA TYR A 88 10.93 3.48 -5.27
C TYR A 88 9.71 2.66 -5.68
N ILE A 89 9.89 1.59 -6.47
CA ILE A 89 8.77 0.76 -6.94
C ILE A 89 7.97 0.18 -5.77
N PRO A 90 8.56 -0.38 -4.70
CA PRO A 90 7.79 -0.85 -3.54
C PRO A 90 6.91 0.25 -2.92
N THR A 91 7.43 1.48 -2.81
CA THR A 91 6.68 2.61 -2.24
C THR A 91 5.57 3.08 -3.16
N THR A 92 5.82 3.16 -4.47
CA THR A 92 4.81 3.52 -5.45
C THR A 92 3.73 2.45 -5.57
N LEU A 93 4.11 1.16 -5.52
CA LEU A 93 3.20 0.03 -5.47
C LEU A 93 2.26 0.14 -4.26
N ALA A 94 2.82 0.27 -3.05
CA ALA A 94 2.04 0.44 -1.83
C ALA A 94 1.09 1.64 -1.90
N ARG A 95 1.57 2.80 -2.41
CA ARG A 95 0.74 4.00 -2.58
C ARG A 95 -0.45 3.76 -3.51
N LEU A 96 -0.21 3.18 -4.68
CA LEU A 96 -1.24 2.93 -5.69
C LEU A 96 -2.26 1.88 -5.21
N THR A 97 -1.80 0.87 -4.47
CA THR A 97 -2.68 -0.12 -3.84
C THR A 97 -3.55 0.49 -2.75
N ASN A 98 -2.99 1.33 -1.86
CA ASN A 98 -3.76 1.98 -0.81
C ASN A 98 -4.81 2.97 -1.34
N SER A 99 -4.62 3.49 -2.55
CA SER A 99 -5.55 4.44 -3.18
C SER A 99 -6.47 3.80 -4.22
N ASP A 100 -6.47 2.47 -4.35
CA ASP A 100 -7.19 1.74 -5.40
C ASP A 100 -6.94 2.28 -6.83
N ASP A 101 -5.75 2.85 -7.09
CA ASP A 101 -5.42 3.41 -8.40
C ASP A 101 -4.93 2.31 -9.35
N MET A 102 -5.88 1.51 -9.85
CA MET A 102 -5.60 0.38 -10.74
C MET A 102 -5.03 0.82 -12.10
N VAL A 103 -5.34 2.03 -12.55
CA VAL A 103 -4.79 2.61 -13.79
C VAL A 103 -3.32 2.95 -13.61
N GLY A 104 -2.99 3.64 -12.52
CA GLY A 104 -1.62 3.94 -12.12
C GLY A 104 -0.81 2.68 -11.85
N LEU A 105 -1.42 1.67 -11.21
CA LEU A 105 -0.78 0.37 -10.98
C LEU A 105 -0.45 -0.32 -12.29
N LYS A 106 -1.43 -0.46 -13.20
CA LYS A 106 -1.19 -1.03 -14.54
C LYS A 106 -0.06 -0.30 -15.27
N LYS A 107 -0.07 1.04 -15.25
CA LYS A 107 0.97 1.87 -15.85
C LYS A 107 2.33 1.55 -15.23
N LEU A 108 2.46 1.55 -13.91
CA LEU A 108 3.69 1.19 -13.19
C LEU A 108 4.25 -0.15 -13.66
N LEU A 109 3.42 -1.20 -13.66
CA LEU A 109 3.84 -2.54 -14.07
C LEU A 109 4.31 -2.55 -15.54
N THR A 110 3.54 -1.96 -16.46
CA THR A 110 3.93 -1.90 -17.89
C THR A 110 5.19 -1.08 -18.15
N THR A 111 5.44 -0.05 -17.34
CA THR A 111 6.61 0.84 -17.51
C THR A 111 7.88 0.19 -16.99
N TYR A 112 7.87 -0.49 -15.85
CA TYR A 112 9.10 -0.96 -15.19
C TYR A 112 9.31 -2.48 -15.25
N MET A 113 8.26 -3.27 -15.48
CA MET A 113 8.36 -4.73 -15.54
C MET A 113 8.52 -5.23 -16.97
N HIS A 114 9.19 -6.35 -17.11
CA HIS A 114 9.26 -7.10 -18.35
C HIS A 114 7.89 -7.70 -18.67
N LYS A 115 7.56 -7.86 -19.96
CA LYS A 115 6.29 -8.44 -20.41
C LYS A 115 6.04 -9.86 -19.88
N ASP A 116 7.13 -10.60 -19.68
CA ASP A 116 7.15 -11.98 -19.17
C ASP A 116 7.55 -12.00 -17.67
N CYS A 117 7.31 -10.90 -16.95
CA CYS A 117 7.58 -10.84 -15.52
C CYS A 117 6.70 -11.85 -14.75
N VAL A 118 7.33 -12.63 -13.88
CA VAL A 118 6.63 -13.60 -13.02
C VAL A 118 6.35 -12.97 -11.67
N PHE A 119 5.11 -13.11 -11.19
CA PHE A 119 4.67 -12.62 -9.89
C PHE A 119 4.46 -13.83 -8.97
N SER A 120 5.38 -14.06 -8.04
CA SER A 120 5.38 -15.21 -7.14
C SER A 120 4.83 -14.81 -5.77
N PHE A 121 3.81 -15.51 -5.29
CA PHE A 121 3.26 -15.35 -3.94
C PHE A 121 3.60 -16.56 -3.09
N HIS A 122 4.24 -16.31 -1.96
CA HIS A 122 4.56 -17.30 -0.95
C HIS A 122 3.55 -17.13 0.20
N ILE A 123 2.61 -18.06 0.29
CA ILE A 123 1.58 -18.08 1.35
C ILE A 123 1.94 -19.08 2.45
N ASN A 124 2.63 -20.17 2.11
CA ASN A 124 3.20 -21.13 3.05
C ASN A 124 4.48 -21.75 2.48
N ILE A 125 5.20 -22.50 3.32
CA ILE A 125 6.36 -23.29 2.89
C ILE A 125 5.88 -24.40 1.95
N GLY A 126 6.08 -24.20 0.64
CA GLY A 126 5.84 -25.21 -0.39
C GLY A 126 4.83 -24.81 -1.47
N ASN A 127 3.88 -23.91 -1.19
CA ASN A 127 2.96 -23.42 -2.21
C ASN A 127 3.41 -22.05 -2.72
N VAL A 128 4.17 -22.06 -3.80
CA VAL A 128 4.46 -20.87 -4.59
C VAL A 128 3.40 -20.76 -5.68
N MET A 129 2.71 -19.63 -5.70
CA MET A 129 1.74 -19.31 -6.74
C MET A 129 2.32 -18.27 -7.68
N ASP A 130 2.54 -18.67 -8.93
CA ASP A 130 3.05 -17.80 -9.98
C ASP A 130 1.91 -17.25 -10.83
N PHE A 131 1.86 -15.93 -10.93
CA PHE A 131 0.91 -15.19 -11.76
C PHE A 131 1.64 -14.47 -12.89
N ASN A 132 0.95 -14.30 -14.02
CA ASN A 132 1.33 -13.32 -15.02
C ASN A 132 0.80 -11.93 -14.61
N GLN A 133 1.22 -10.88 -15.33
CA GLN A 133 0.82 -9.50 -15.03
C GLN A 133 -0.70 -9.27 -15.03
N LYS A 134 -1.45 -9.93 -15.92
CA LYS A 134 -2.91 -9.78 -16.02
C LYS A 134 -3.59 -10.39 -14.78
N SER A 135 -3.20 -11.61 -14.41
CA SER A 135 -3.74 -12.29 -13.23
C SER A 135 -3.37 -11.56 -11.94
N PHE A 136 -2.15 -10.98 -11.86
CA PHE A 136 -1.76 -10.13 -10.74
C PHE A 136 -2.64 -8.86 -10.63
N LEU A 137 -2.89 -8.15 -11.74
CA LEU A 137 -3.79 -6.98 -11.71
C LEU A 137 -5.21 -7.35 -11.31
N GLN A 138 -5.69 -8.52 -11.74
CA GLN A 138 -7.00 -9.03 -11.33
C GLN A 138 -7.04 -9.39 -9.84
N LEU A 139 -5.98 -10.03 -9.33
CA LEU A 139 -5.82 -10.30 -7.90
C LEU A 139 -5.87 -9.01 -7.08
N MET A 140 -5.15 -7.97 -7.50
CA MET A 140 -5.15 -6.68 -6.81
C MET A 140 -6.53 -6.01 -6.82
N ALA A 141 -7.24 -6.05 -7.96
CA ALA A 141 -8.60 -5.49 -8.07
C ALA A 141 -9.62 -6.22 -7.16
N VAL A 142 -9.56 -7.56 -7.14
CA VAL A 142 -10.40 -8.37 -6.24
C VAL A 142 -10.06 -8.05 -4.79
N SER A 143 -8.78 -7.96 -4.46
CA SER A 143 -8.35 -7.67 -3.09
C SER A 143 -8.75 -6.26 -2.63
N ASN A 144 -8.73 -5.25 -3.51
CA ASN A 144 -9.21 -3.90 -3.17
C ASN A 144 -10.72 -3.88 -2.84
N THR A 145 -11.50 -4.78 -3.45
CA THR A 145 -12.93 -4.92 -3.13
C THR A 145 -13.15 -5.65 -1.80
N LEU A 146 -12.32 -6.65 -1.50
CA LEU A 146 -12.42 -7.46 -0.29
C LEU A 146 -11.87 -6.75 0.96
N GLU A 147 -10.86 -5.91 0.77
CA GLU A 147 -10.08 -5.28 1.84
C GLU A 147 -9.98 -3.76 1.60
N PRO A 148 -11.12 -3.02 1.60
CA PRO A 148 -11.14 -1.60 1.24
C PRO A 148 -10.39 -0.71 2.25
N ASP A 149 -10.16 -1.21 3.47
CA ASP A 149 -9.42 -0.51 4.53
C ASP A 149 -7.95 -0.93 4.61
N ARG A 150 -7.46 -1.67 3.60
CA ARG A 150 -6.06 -2.11 3.55
C ARG A 150 -5.11 -0.91 3.47
N ILE A 151 -4.11 -0.94 4.34
CA ILE A 151 -3.02 0.04 4.37
C ILE A 151 -1.68 -0.68 4.35
N MET A 152 -0.88 -0.39 3.33
CA MET A 152 0.50 -0.82 3.16
C MET A 152 1.46 0.31 3.49
N CYS A 153 2.49 0.03 4.30
CA CYS A 153 3.53 0.99 4.67
C CYS A 153 4.92 0.36 4.46
N VAL A 154 5.69 0.92 3.52
CA VAL A 154 7.06 0.47 3.27
C VAL A 154 7.95 0.91 4.43
N HIS A 155 8.52 -0.06 5.14
CA HIS A 155 9.40 0.19 6.28
C HIS A 155 10.85 0.33 5.87
N SER A 156 11.34 -0.57 5.02
CA SER A 156 12.71 -0.56 4.55
C SER A 156 12.78 -0.98 3.09
N THR A 157 13.74 -0.41 2.37
CA THR A 157 14.12 -0.85 1.02
C THR A 157 15.64 -0.89 0.95
N LYS A 158 16.17 -2.02 0.48
CA LYS A 158 17.61 -2.22 0.26
C LYS A 158 17.85 -2.83 -1.12
N VAL A 159 18.94 -2.41 -1.75
CA VAL A 159 19.42 -3.02 -3.00
C VAL A 159 20.57 -3.95 -2.65
N VAL A 160 20.47 -5.19 -3.09
CA VAL A 160 21.51 -6.21 -2.94
C VAL A 160 21.68 -6.86 -4.30
N GLU A 161 22.81 -6.60 -4.96
CA GLU A 161 23.08 -7.07 -6.32
C GLU A 161 21.97 -6.64 -7.31
N ASN A 162 21.41 -7.57 -8.08
CA ASN A 162 20.32 -7.35 -9.02
C ASN A 162 18.92 -7.47 -8.38
N LYS A 163 18.83 -7.33 -7.05
CA LYS A 163 17.59 -7.45 -6.29
C LYS A 163 17.30 -6.22 -5.45
N ILE A 164 16.05 -5.76 -5.50
CA ILE A 164 15.50 -4.77 -4.58
C ILE A 164 14.65 -5.52 -3.58
N ARG A 165 15.04 -5.45 -2.31
CA ARG A 165 14.33 -6.08 -1.20
C ARG A 165 13.64 -5.00 -0.39
N ALA A 166 12.34 -5.12 -0.18
CA ALA A 166 11.59 -4.22 0.66
C ALA A 166 10.78 -4.99 1.69
N THR A 167 10.67 -4.43 2.88
CA THR A 167 9.76 -4.93 3.93
C THR A 167 8.62 -3.93 4.06
N VAL A 168 7.40 -4.43 3.91
CA VAL A 168 6.17 -3.65 3.92
C VAL A 168 5.29 -4.17 5.04
N TYR A 169 4.82 -3.29 5.92
CA TYR A 169 3.79 -3.64 6.90
C TYR A 169 2.42 -3.40 6.31
N VAL A 170 1.54 -4.39 6.45
CA VAL A 170 0.17 -4.36 5.94
C VAL A 170 -0.76 -4.46 7.13
N LYS A 171 -1.76 -3.59 7.17
CA LYS A 171 -2.93 -3.72 8.05
C LYS A 171 -4.17 -3.82 7.16
N LEU A 172 -5.07 -4.74 7.48
CA LEU A 172 -6.35 -4.91 6.79
C LEU A 172 -7.42 -5.41 7.77
N THR A 173 -8.69 -5.32 7.37
CA THR A 173 -9.81 -5.99 8.05
C THR A 173 -10.37 -7.12 7.18
N ASP A 174 -10.32 -8.35 7.69
CA ASP A 174 -11.03 -9.50 7.10
C ASP A 174 -12.50 -9.43 7.55
N ASN A 175 -13.35 -8.98 6.62
CA ASN A 175 -14.79 -8.87 6.80
C ASN A 175 -15.50 -9.98 6.01
N GLN A 176 -16.09 -10.96 6.69
CA GLN A 176 -16.67 -12.14 6.05
C GLN A 176 -17.78 -11.79 5.06
N TYR A 177 -18.57 -10.76 5.39
CA TYR A 177 -19.69 -10.33 4.56
C TYR A 177 -19.22 -9.89 3.16
N LEU A 178 -18.07 -9.22 3.05
CA LEU A 178 -17.51 -8.84 1.74
C LEU A 178 -17.12 -10.05 0.90
N TYR A 179 -16.55 -11.09 1.52
CA TYR A 179 -16.22 -12.34 0.82
C TYR A 179 -17.49 -13.09 0.38
N ASP A 180 -18.49 -13.18 1.24
CA ASP A 180 -19.77 -13.80 0.93
C ASP A 180 -20.50 -13.05 -0.19
N LEU A 181 -20.46 -11.71 -0.18
CA LEU A 181 -21.04 -10.88 -1.23
C LEU A 181 -20.31 -11.05 -2.55
N MET A 182 -18.97 -11.03 -2.54
CA MET A 182 -18.15 -11.17 -3.74
C MET A 182 -18.32 -12.56 -4.39
N SER A 183 -18.38 -13.62 -3.59
CA SER A 183 -18.61 -14.98 -4.10
C SER A 183 -19.95 -15.15 -4.83
N ARG A 184 -20.95 -14.32 -4.49
CA ARG A 184 -22.30 -14.36 -5.11
C ARG A 184 -22.47 -13.42 -6.30
N THR A 185 -21.80 -12.27 -6.30
CA THR A 185 -22.14 -11.14 -7.19
C THR A 185 -21.28 -11.07 -8.44
N LYS A 186 -20.00 -11.44 -8.38
CA LYS A 186 -19.06 -11.26 -9.49
C LYS A 186 -18.27 -12.53 -9.74
N PRO A 187 -18.50 -13.23 -10.86
CA PRO A 187 -17.61 -14.32 -11.23
C PRO A 187 -16.22 -13.73 -11.50
N VAL A 188 -15.24 -14.16 -10.70
CA VAL A 188 -13.83 -13.84 -10.93
C VAL A 188 -13.36 -14.65 -12.12
N ALA A 189 -13.01 -13.97 -13.21
CA ALA A 189 -12.69 -14.61 -14.49
C ALA A 189 -11.47 -15.56 -14.44
N ASP A 190 -10.54 -15.34 -13.51
CA ASP A 190 -9.37 -16.18 -13.34
C ASP A 190 -9.63 -17.17 -12.19
N PRO A 191 -9.72 -18.49 -12.48
CA PRO A 191 -9.99 -19.50 -11.46
C PRO A 191 -8.94 -19.55 -10.35
N MET A 192 -7.69 -19.18 -10.64
CA MET A 192 -6.62 -19.16 -9.66
C MET A 192 -6.78 -17.99 -8.68
N VAL A 193 -7.20 -16.82 -9.19
CA VAL A 193 -7.54 -15.67 -8.34
C VAL A 193 -8.78 -15.97 -7.50
N ALA A 194 -9.78 -16.61 -8.10
CA ALA A 194 -11.00 -17.02 -7.40
C ALA A 194 -10.69 -18.03 -6.28
N SER A 195 -9.89 -19.06 -6.57
CA SER A 195 -9.50 -20.06 -5.59
C SER A 195 -8.63 -19.49 -4.48
N LEU A 196 -7.90 -18.40 -4.71
CA LEU A 196 -7.13 -17.74 -3.65
C LEU A 196 -8.02 -16.85 -2.76
N CYS A 197 -8.87 -16.03 -3.38
CA CYS A 197 -9.56 -14.95 -2.67
C CYS A 197 -10.94 -15.35 -2.13
N LEU A 198 -11.66 -16.24 -2.80
CA LEU A 198 -13.07 -16.50 -2.56
C LEU A 198 -13.34 -17.85 -1.87
N GLN A 199 -12.38 -18.33 -1.07
CA GLN A 199 -12.59 -19.49 -0.19
C GLN A 199 -13.33 -19.08 1.09
N ASP A 200 -13.89 -20.08 1.78
CA ASP A 200 -14.37 -19.90 3.14
C ASP A 200 -13.23 -19.43 4.06
N ARG A 201 -13.57 -18.64 5.09
CA ARG A 201 -12.58 -18.06 6.01
C ARG A 201 -11.73 -19.12 6.68
N ALA A 202 -12.32 -20.25 7.08
CA ALA A 202 -11.57 -21.31 7.73
C ALA A 202 -10.50 -21.89 6.79
N ALA A 203 -10.80 -22.10 5.52
CA ALA A 203 -9.85 -22.51 4.50
C ALA A 203 -8.76 -21.46 4.29
N ARG A 204 -9.12 -20.17 4.16
CA ARG A 204 -8.13 -19.08 4.02
C ARG A 204 -7.18 -19.01 5.22
N LEU A 205 -7.71 -19.03 6.44
CA LEU A 205 -6.90 -18.94 7.65
C LEU A 205 -6.04 -20.20 7.87
N LYS A 206 -6.53 -21.39 7.46
CA LYS A 206 -5.75 -22.63 7.47
C LYS A 206 -4.51 -22.57 6.57
N LEU A 207 -4.52 -21.79 5.49
CA LEU A 207 -3.33 -21.62 4.64
C LEU A 207 -2.14 -21.06 5.43
N TYR A 208 -2.40 -20.17 6.40
CA TYR A 208 -1.37 -19.59 7.26
C TYR A 208 -0.96 -20.50 8.42
N VAL A 209 -1.87 -21.32 8.95
CA VAL A 209 -1.58 -22.21 10.09
C VAL A 209 -0.48 -23.23 9.75
N HIS A 210 -0.39 -23.63 8.49
CA HIS A 210 0.63 -24.57 8.00
C HIS A 210 1.99 -23.92 7.68
N ASP A 211 2.15 -22.62 7.85
CA ASP A 211 3.43 -21.95 7.65
C ASP A 211 4.38 -22.24 8.84
N GLU A 212 5.52 -22.90 8.59
CA GLU A 212 6.49 -23.20 9.65
C GLU A 212 7.21 -21.94 10.17
N LEU A 213 7.19 -20.83 9.40
CA LEU A 213 7.77 -19.55 9.83
C LEU A 213 6.91 -18.83 10.87
N LEU A 214 5.64 -19.22 11.00
CA LEU A 214 4.69 -18.54 11.87
C LEU A 214 4.86 -18.98 13.34
N PRO A 215 4.97 -18.04 14.29
CA PRO A 215 5.02 -18.37 15.71
C PRO A 215 3.77 -19.15 16.17
N GLU A 216 3.97 -20.10 17.08
CA GLU A 216 2.90 -21.01 17.53
C GLU A 216 1.71 -20.27 18.17
N ASN A 217 1.95 -19.16 18.89
CA ASN A 217 0.88 -18.34 19.46
C ASN A 217 -0.01 -17.72 18.36
N ILE A 218 0.57 -17.30 17.22
CA ILE A 218 -0.20 -16.74 16.11
C ILE A 218 -0.99 -17.84 15.39
N LYS A 219 -0.42 -19.06 15.27
CA LYS A 219 -1.16 -20.21 14.74
C LYS A 219 -2.40 -20.53 15.58
N GLN A 220 -2.27 -20.50 16.90
CA GLN A 220 -3.38 -20.71 17.83
C GLN A 220 -4.44 -19.62 17.70
N GLU A 221 -4.04 -18.34 17.59
CA GLU A 221 -4.97 -17.23 17.37
C GLU A 221 -5.72 -17.37 16.03
N LEU A 222 -5.02 -17.71 14.94
CA LEU A 222 -5.64 -17.96 13.64
C LEU A 222 -6.65 -19.10 13.69
N ALA A 223 -6.28 -20.22 14.32
CA ALA A 223 -7.16 -21.36 14.50
C ALA A 223 -8.39 -21.01 15.35
N ALA A 224 -8.23 -20.23 16.42
CA ALA A 224 -9.34 -19.79 17.27
C ALA A 224 -10.32 -18.86 16.54
N HIS A 225 -9.87 -18.18 15.48
CA HIS A 225 -10.70 -17.26 14.71
C HIS A 225 -11.21 -17.83 13.37
N SER A 226 -10.87 -19.08 13.01
CA SER A 226 -11.28 -19.70 11.73
C SER A 226 -12.79 -19.72 11.53
N ASP A 227 -13.51 -19.98 12.61
CA ASP A 227 -14.97 -20.17 12.61
C ASP A 227 -15.71 -18.96 13.19
N SER A 228 -14.98 -17.89 13.54
CA SER A 228 -15.55 -16.66 14.05
C SER A 228 -16.35 -15.96 12.96
N THR A 229 -17.51 -15.40 13.31
CA THR A 229 -18.30 -14.50 12.45
C THR A 229 -17.92 -13.04 12.62
N LYS A 230 -17.12 -12.70 13.64
CA LYS A 230 -16.63 -11.33 13.86
C LYS A 230 -15.66 -10.93 12.76
N ASP A 231 -15.62 -9.64 12.44
CA ASP A 231 -14.57 -9.06 11.61
C ASP A 231 -13.23 -9.16 12.35
N LEU A 232 -12.15 -9.36 11.59
CA LEU A 232 -10.81 -9.57 12.14
C LEU A 232 -9.88 -8.48 11.60
N SER A 233 -9.21 -7.74 12.47
CA SER A 233 -8.10 -6.88 12.08
C SER A 233 -6.83 -7.72 12.03
N MET A 234 -6.20 -7.75 10.86
CA MET A 234 -4.96 -8.48 10.62
C MET A 234 -3.81 -7.51 10.39
N TYR A 235 -2.68 -7.84 11.00
CA TYR A 235 -1.40 -7.19 10.77
C TYR A 235 -0.46 -8.20 10.16
N MET A 236 0.23 -7.80 9.10
CA MET A 236 1.11 -8.65 8.34
C MET A 236 2.41 -7.93 8.00
N GLN A 237 3.48 -8.69 7.92
CA GLN A 237 4.71 -8.29 7.24
C GLN A 237 4.69 -8.90 5.84
N CYS A 238 4.92 -8.08 4.83
CA CYS A 238 5.08 -8.48 3.44
C CYS A 238 6.50 -8.16 3.00
N ASP A 239 7.30 -9.20 2.75
CA ASP A 239 8.63 -9.05 2.18
C ASP A 239 8.53 -9.14 0.65
N ILE A 240 8.92 -8.06 -0.02
CA ILE A 240 8.91 -7.92 -1.47
C ILE A 240 10.34 -8.05 -1.99
N VAL A 241 10.55 -8.94 -2.97
CA VAL A 241 11.82 -9.08 -3.69
C VAL A 241 11.57 -8.84 -5.18
N LEU A 242 12.14 -7.75 -5.71
CA LEU A 242 12.13 -7.43 -7.13
C LEU A 242 13.48 -7.82 -7.73
N THR A 243 13.49 -8.78 -8.64
CA THR A 243 14.68 -9.12 -9.42
C THR A 243 14.62 -8.38 -10.75
N PHE A 244 15.69 -7.67 -11.11
CA PHE A 244 15.79 -6.95 -12.38
C PHE A 244 16.93 -7.50 -13.24
N ASP A 245 16.76 -7.39 -14.55
CA ASP A 245 17.79 -7.72 -15.52
C ASP A 245 18.75 -6.53 -15.70
N ASP A 246 20.05 -6.80 -15.64
CA ASP A 246 21.08 -5.76 -15.68
C ASP A 246 21.22 -5.11 -17.04
N MET A 247 20.85 -5.79 -18.13
CA MET A 247 20.96 -5.25 -19.48
C MET A 247 19.77 -4.36 -19.82
N THR A 248 18.55 -4.86 -19.62
CA THR A 248 17.31 -4.14 -19.96
C THR A 248 16.85 -3.17 -18.88
N LYS A 249 17.37 -3.31 -17.64
CA LYS A 249 16.92 -2.59 -16.44
C LYS A 249 15.41 -2.78 -16.16
N LYS A 250 14.84 -3.88 -16.64
CA LYS A 250 13.43 -4.26 -16.38
C LYS A 250 13.35 -5.28 -15.26
N ILE A 251 12.28 -5.20 -14.47
CA ILE A 251 11.97 -6.22 -13.46
C ILE A 251 11.49 -7.48 -14.17
N THR A 252 12.13 -8.61 -13.90
CA THR A 252 11.81 -9.93 -14.49
C THR A 252 11.06 -10.83 -13.51
N ARG A 253 11.16 -10.56 -12.21
CA ARG A 253 10.42 -11.28 -11.18
C ARG A 253 10.07 -10.36 -10.01
N LEU A 254 8.85 -10.52 -9.51
CA LEU A 254 8.38 -9.95 -8.27
C LEU A 254 7.96 -11.09 -7.36
N GLU A 255 8.58 -11.20 -6.20
CA GLU A 255 8.24 -12.20 -5.17
C GLU A 255 7.65 -11.47 -3.96
N MET A 256 6.52 -11.95 -3.46
CA MET A 256 5.89 -11.46 -2.24
C MET A 256 5.74 -12.60 -1.24
N THR A 257 6.30 -12.41 -0.05
CA THR A 257 6.13 -13.34 1.08
C THR A 257 5.34 -12.64 2.18
N TYR A 258 4.22 -13.23 2.56
CA TYR A 258 3.34 -12.68 3.59
C TYR A 258 3.48 -13.47 4.89
N LEU A 259 3.67 -12.76 6.00
CA LEU A 259 3.74 -13.31 7.33
C LEU A 259 2.74 -12.58 8.23
N VAL A 260 1.77 -13.30 8.80
CA VAL A 260 0.84 -12.71 9.77
C VAL A 260 1.58 -12.43 11.08
N THR A 261 1.50 -11.21 11.58
CA THR A 261 2.18 -10.80 12.82
C THR A 261 1.24 -10.67 14.00
N SER A 262 -0.03 -10.34 13.77
CA SER A 262 -1.08 -10.37 14.79
C SER A 262 -2.48 -10.40 14.18
N ILE A 263 -3.44 -10.97 14.91
CA ILE A 263 -4.85 -11.01 14.53
C ILE A 263 -5.74 -10.70 15.73
N HIS A 264 -6.72 -9.81 15.54
CA HIS A 264 -7.60 -9.38 16.63
C HIS A 264 -9.04 -9.24 16.14
N PRO A 265 -10.07 -9.63 16.93
CA PRO A 265 -11.44 -9.30 16.59
C PRO A 265 -11.63 -7.77 16.60
N VAL A 266 -12.33 -7.25 15.59
CA VAL A 266 -12.72 -5.84 15.57
C VAL A 266 -13.83 -5.64 16.59
N ASN A 267 -13.60 -4.77 17.57
CA ASN A 267 -14.65 -4.34 18.48
C ASN A 267 -15.57 -3.39 17.72
N THR A 268 -16.64 -3.92 17.13
CA THR A 268 -17.69 -3.07 16.56
C THR A 268 -18.27 -2.25 17.71
N PRO A 269 -18.24 -0.90 17.64
CA PRO A 269 -18.95 -0.09 18.60
C PRO A 269 -20.40 -0.59 18.59
N GLN A 270 -20.92 -1.00 19.74
CA GLN A 270 -22.36 -1.18 19.86
C GLN A 270 -22.93 0.18 19.51
N LEU A 271 -23.59 0.29 18.35
CA LEU A 271 -24.49 1.39 18.08
C LEU A 271 -25.52 1.27 19.19
N ASN A 272 -25.31 2.02 20.27
CA ASN A 272 -26.32 2.19 21.30
C ASN A 272 -27.53 2.68 20.54
N ASP A 273 -28.57 1.85 20.45
CA ASP A 273 -29.83 2.18 19.81
C ASP A 273 -30.34 3.44 20.48
N ALA A 274 -30.02 4.59 19.89
CA ALA A 274 -30.49 5.90 20.29
C ALA A 274 -31.93 6.05 19.80
N SER A 275 -32.78 5.11 20.23
CA SER A 275 -34.24 5.19 20.17
C SER A 275 -34.73 5.27 21.61
N SER A 276 -34.66 6.48 22.17
CA SER A 276 -35.45 6.93 23.33
C SER A 276 -36.33 8.08 22.88
#